data_AF-C0MM93-F1
#
_entry.id   AF-C0MM93-F1
#
_cell.length_a   1.000
_cell.length_b   1.000
_cell.length_c   1.000
_cell.angle_alpha   90.00
_cell.angle_beta   90.00
_cell.angle_gamma   90.00
#
_symmetry.space_group_name_H-M   'P 1'
#
loop_
_entity.id
_entity.type
_entity.pdbx_description
1 polymer ?
#
loop_
_entity_poly.entity_id
_entity_poly.type
_entity_poly.pdbx_seq_one_letter_code
_entity_poly.pdbx_strand_id
1 'polypeptide(L)'
;MIPKRPQINFRLDLDQYEKLQKSAAPFGLSVSAYAKSLAMKSRLREPKFSHEDAVTINLALRHLGTNLNQLAYHANAGDLTALQKAQMQEIREAVDAIWQQLS
;
A
#
# COMPACT_ATOMS: atom_id res chain seq x y z
N MET A 1 25.25 30.72 -7.11
CA MET A 1 24.58 30.08 -5.97
C MET A 1 24.92 28.59 -6.01
N ILE A 2 25.62 28.04 -5.02
CA ILE A 2 25.97 26.60 -5.01
C ILE A 2 24.72 25.82 -4.61
N PRO A 3 24.26 24.82 -5.40
CA PRO A 3 23.06 24.07 -5.06
C PRO A 3 23.29 23.28 -3.77
N LYS A 4 22.39 23.45 -2.81
CA LYS A 4 22.41 22.72 -1.53
C LYS A 4 22.16 21.24 -1.83
N ARG A 5 23.12 20.37 -1.48
CA ARG A 5 22.96 18.92 -1.64
C ARG A 5 22.06 18.39 -0.52
N PRO A 6 20.95 17.70 -0.83
CA PRO A 6 20.12 17.07 0.20
C PRO A 6 20.92 15.96 0.90
N GLN A 7 20.80 15.89 2.23
CA GLN A 7 21.38 14.85 3.06
C GLN A 7 20.27 14.00 3.67
N ILE A 8 20.45 12.68 3.63
CA ILE A 8 19.54 11.70 4.22
C ILE A 8 20.27 11.04 5.38
N ASN A 9 19.67 11.06 6.57
CA ASN A 9 20.20 10.41 7.77
C ASN A 9 19.18 9.37 8.24
N PHE A 10 19.63 8.16 8.55
CA PHE A 10 18.81 7.12 9.17
C PHE A 10 19.57 6.51 10.34
N ARG A 11 18.83 6.13 11.38
CA ARG A 11 19.40 5.52 12.58
C ARG A 11 19.57 4.03 12.34
N LEU A 12 20.67 3.49 12.85
CA LEU A 12 20.99 2.07 12.79
C LEU A 12 21.15 1.57 14.22
N ASP A 13 20.62 0.38 14.50
CA ASP A 13 21.08 -0.40 15.63
C ASP A 13 22.43 -1.07 15.32
N LEU A 14 23.00 -1.72 16.32
CA LEU A 14 24.34 -2.33 16.20
C LEU A 14 24.37 -3.43 15.14
N ASP A 15 23.36 -4.31 15.12
CA ASP A 15 23.27 -5.45 14.20
C ASP A 15 23.12 -4.98 12.74
N GLN A 16 22.31 -3.94 12.51
CA GLN A 16 22.14 -3.32 11.20
C GLN A 16 23.45 -2.67 10.71
N TYR A 17 24.17 -1.98 11.59
CA TYR A 17 25.45 -1.38 11.25
C TYR A 17 26.51 -2.44 10.91
N GLU A 18 26.63 -3.49 11.73
CA GLU A 18 27.58 -4.57 11.52
C GLU A 18 27.29 -5.31 10.20
N LYS A 19 26.01 -5.56 9.89
CA LYS A 19 25.60 -6.14 8.60
C LYS A 19 26.07 -5.30 7.42
N LEU A 20 25.88 -3.98 7.48
CA LEU A 20 26.32 -3.08 6.40
C LEU A 20 27.84 -3.02 6.30
N GLN A 21 28.56 -3.02 7.44
CA GLN A 21 30.01 -3.02 7.48
C GLN A 21 30.60 -4.29 6.83
N LYS A 22 30.10 -5.47 7.22
CA LYS A 22 30.49 -6.76 6.62
C LYS A 22 30.21 -6.80 5.12
N SER A 23 29.08 -6.21 4.71
CA SER A 23 28.69 -6.19 3.30
C SER A 23 29.51 -5.18 2.47
N ALA A 24 30.00 -4.10 3.07
CA ALA A 24 30.77 -3.06 2.38
C ALA A 24 32.25 -3.44 2.18
N ALA A 25 32.82 -4.23 3.11
CA ALA A 25 34.24 -4.59 3.12
C ALA A 25 34.73 -5.25 1.82
N PRO A 26 34.02 -6.23 1.21
CA PRO A 26 34.44 -6.85 -0.06
C PRO A 26 34.51 -5.87 -1.24
N PHE A 27 33.79 -4.75 -1.16
CA PHE A 27 33.77 -3.73 -2.22
C PHE A 27 34.74 -2.56 -1.95
N GLY A 28 35.46 -2.59 -0.82
CA GLY A 28 36.33 -1.47 -0.40
C GLY A 28 35.58 -0.15 -0.17
N LEU A 29 34.27 -0.23 0.10
CA LEU A 29 33.42 0.95 0.29
C LEU A 29 33.27 1.29 1.77
N SER A 30 33.05 2.56 2.08
CA SER A 30 32.52 2.94 3.39
C SER A 30 31.08 2.46 3.55
N VAL A 31 30.63 2.30 4.79
CA VAL A 31 29.23 1.92 5.11
C VAL A 31 28.23 2.86 4.44
N SER A 32 28.48 4.17 4.46
CA SER A 32 27.61 5.17 3.84
C SER A 32 27.62 5.11 2.31
N ALA A 33 28.79 4.89 1.69
CA ALA A 33 28.89 4.73 0.24
C ALA A 33 28.20 3.45 -0.23
N TYR A 34 28.35 2.35 0.53
CA TYR A 34 27.67 1.09 0.27
C TYR A 34 26.15 1.25 0.38
N ALA A 35 25.65 1.82 1.47
CA ALA A 35 24.22 2.09 1.66
C ALA A 35 23.63 2.97 0.55
N LYS A 36 24.35 4.03 0.14
CA LYS A 36 23.97 4.87 -1.00
C LYS A 36 23.91 4.06 -2.29
N SER A 37 24.89 3.19 -2.54
CA SER A 37 24.92 2.36 -3.75
C SER A 37 23.73 1.40 -3.80
N LEU A 38 23.32 0.85 -2.65
CA LEU A 38 22.17 -0.04 -2.54
C LEU A 38 20.87 0.72 -2.82
N ALA A 39 20.71 1.91 -2.24
CA ALA A 39 19.54 2.76 -2.46
C ALA A 39 19.42 3.18 -3.93
N MET A 40 20.52 3.56 -4.58
CA MET A 40 20.53 3.98 -5.99
C MET A 40 20.35 2.81 -6.97
N LYS A 41 20.77 1.60 -6.59
CA LYS A 41 20.53 0.36 -7.36
C LYS A 41 19.15 -0.22 -7.15
N SER A 42 18.46 0.17 -6.07
CA SER A 42 17.10 -0.31 -5.81
C SER A 42 16.20 0.13 -6.97
N ARG A 43 15.42 -0.82 -7.50
CA ARG A 43 14.45 -0.50 -8.54
C ARG A 43 13.46 0.50 -7.96
N LEU A 44 13.18 1.57 -8.70
CA LEU A 44 12.06 2.44 -8.38
C LEU A 44 10.80 1.55 -8.36
N ARG A 45 10.22 1.39 -7.18
CA ARG A 45 8.97 0.65 -7.03
C ARG A 45 7.86 1.60 -7.40
N GLU A 46 7.50 1.61 -8.68
CA GLU A 46 6.29 2.28 -9.13
C GLU A 46 5.09 1.48 -8.60
N PRO A 47 4.33 2.03 -7.64
CA PRO A 47 3.14 1.35 -7.17
C PRO A 47 2.13 1.33 -8.33
N LYS A 48 1.37 0.23 -8.45
CA LYS A 48 0.33 0.12 -9.49
C LYS A 48 -0.75 1.19 -9.38
N PHE A 49 -0.96 1.70 -8.16
CA PHE A 49 -1.91 2.74 -7.82
C PHE A 49 -1.18 3.84 -7.07
N SER A 50 -1.58 5.10 -7.25
CA SER A 50 -1.09 6.16 -6.38
C SER A 50 -1.53 5.92 -4.93
N HIS A 51 -0.95 6.63 -3.96
CA HIS A 51 -1.39 6.52 -2.57
C HIS A 51 -2.87 6.89 -2.42
N GLU A 52 -3.30 7.94 -3.12
CA GLU A 52 -4.69 8.43 -3.10
C GLU A 52 -5.65 7.40 -3.71
N ASP A 53 -5.28 6.81 -4.85
CA ASP A 53 -6.07 5.74 -5.48
C ASP A 53 -6.16 4.52 -4.56
N ALA A 54 -5.03 4.11 -3.96
CA ALA A 54 -5.00 2.97 -3.04
C ALA A 54 -5.90 3.20 -1.82
N VAL A 55 -5.91 4.41 -1.25
CA VAL A 55 -6.82 4.76 -0.14
C VAL A 55 -8.27 4.68 -0.58
N THR A 56 -8.59 5.17 -1.78
CA THR A 56 -9.97 5.23 -2.26
C THR A 56 -10.51 3.83 -2.60
N ILE A 57 -9.71 3.01 -3.26
CA ILE A 57 -10.02 1.61 -3.55
C ILE A 57 -10.26 0.83 -2.24
N ASN A 58 -9.42 1.04 -1.22
CA ASN A 58 -9.61 0.40 0.08
C ASN A 58 -10.93 0.79 0.74
N LEU A 59 -11.32 2.06 0.67
CA LEU A 59 -12.59 2.53 1.22
C LEU A 59 -13.79 1.90 0.50
N ALA A 60 -13.76 1.86 -0.82
CA ALA A 60 -14.81 1.25 -1.63
C ALA A 60 -14.94 -0.27 -1.36
N LEU A 61 -13.82 -0.99 -1.27
CA LEU A 61 -13.80 -2.41 -0.89
C LEU A 61 -14.38 -2.65 0.50
N ARG A 62 -14.09 -1.76 1.46
CA ARG A 62 -14.62 -1.85 2.82
C ARG A 62 -16.15 -1.68 2.85
N HIS A 63 -16.69 -0.74 2.06
CA HIS A 63 -18.13 -0.57 1.93
C HIS A 63 -18.80 -1.82 1.35
N LEU A 64 -18.23 -2.40 0.28
CA LEU A 64 -18.71 -3.66 -0.29
C LEU A 64 -18.70 -4.80 0.73
N GLY A 65 -17.59 -4.98 1.46
CA GLY A 65 -17.50 -6.02 2.48
C GLY A 65 -18.53 -5.85 3.59
N THR A 66 -18.83 -4.60 3.98
CA THR A 66 -19.83 -4.29 5.00
C THR A 66 -21.24 -4.64 4.52
N ASN A 67 -21.59 -4.26 3.28
CA ASN A 67 -22.90 -4.55 2.69
C ASN A 67 -23.10 -6.06 2.50
N LEU A 68 -22.07 -6.77 2.01
CA LEU A 68 -22.11 -8.24 1.89
C LEU A 68 -22.27 -8.92 3.25
N ASN A 69 -21.61 -8.43 4.30
CA ASN A 69 -21.73 -8.99 5.64
C ASN A 69 -23.15 -8.79 6.22
N GLN A 70 -23.77 -7.64 5.97
CA GLN A 70 -25.16 -7.40 6.36
C GLN A 70 -26.11 -8.36 5.63
N LEU A 71 -25.97 -8.51 4.31
CA LEU A 71 -26.77 -9.46 3.54
C LEU A 71 -26.63 -10.89 4.05
N ALA A 72 -25.39 -11.33 4.32
CA ALA A 72 -25.13 -12.66 4.86
C ALA A 72 -25.78 -12.85 6.24
N TYR A 73 -25.72 -11.84 7.10
CA TYR A 73 -26.38 -11.86 8.41
C TYR A 73 -27.90 -12.01 8.29
N HIS A 74 -28.55 -11.20 7.45
CA HIS A 74 -30.01 -11.26 7.26
C HIS A 74 -30.46 -12.57 6.59
N ALA A 75 -29.71 -13.06 5.59
CA ALA A 75 -29.98 -14.34 4.96
C ALA A 75 -29.89 -15.50 5.96
N ASN A 76 -28.87 -15.50 6.84
CA ASN A 76 -28.74 -16.49 7.91
C ASN A 76 -29.88 -16.41 8.95
N ALA A 77 -30.45 -15.22 9.16
CA ALA A 77 -31.61 -15.03 10.03
C ALA A 77 -32.95 -15.47 9.38
N GLY A 78 -32.92 -15.96 8.14
CA GLY A 78 -34.13 -16.33 7.38
C GLY A 78 -34.91 -15.13 6.84
N ASP A 79 -34.37 -13.93 6.97
CA ASP A 79 -34.97 -12.69 6.49
C ASP A 79 -34.43 -12.31 5.11
N LEU A 80 -35.16 -12.76 4.08
CA LEU A 80 -34.84 -12.43 2.69
C LEU A 80 -35.38 -11.05 2.27
N THR A 81 -36.06 -10.31 3.16
CA THR A 81 -36.51 -8.96 2.83
C THR A 81 -35.34 -7.98 2.75
N ALA A 82 -34.19 -8.27 3.39
CA ALA A 82 -32.96 -7.48 3.24
C ALA A 82 -32.32 -7.57 1.85
N LEU A 83 -32.65 -8.59 1.04
CA LEU A 83 -32.36 -8.61 -0.41
C LEU A 83 -33.24 -7.61 -1.20
N GLN A 84 -33.61 -6.51 -0.55
CA GLN A 84 -34.31 -5.39 -1.14
C GLN A 84 -33.45 -4.76 -2.25
N LYS A 85 -34.13 -4.36 -3.31
CA LYS A 85 -33.56 -3.72 -4.51
C LYS A 85 -32.58 -2.57 -4.19
N ALA A 86 -32.77 -1.87 -3.06
CA ALA A 86 -31.90 -0.81 -2.57
C ALA A 86 -30.49 -1.29 -2.18
N GLN A 87 -30.37 -2.35 -1.36
CA GLN A 87 -29.04 -2.89 -0.99
C GLN A 87 -28.30 -3.46 -2.21
N MET A 88 -29.03 -4.05 -3.15
CA MET A 88 -28.44 -4.52 -4.41
C MET A 88 -27.96 -3.37 -5.30
N GLN A 89 -28.68 -2.24 -5.29
CA GLN A 89 -28.30 -1.03 -6.01
C GLN A 89 -27.03 -0.41 -5.40
N GLU A 90 -26.94 -0.32 -4.06
CA GLU A 90 -25.74 0.18 -3.36
C GLU A 90 -24.50 -0.68 -3.63
N ILE A 91 -24.65 -2.01 -3.65
CA ILE A 91 -23.55 -2.91 -4.02
C ILE A 91 -23.13 -2.68 -5.46
N ARG A 92 -24.08 -2.51 -6.39
CA ARG A 92 -23.77 -2.22 -7.80
C ARG A 92 -23.02 -0.90 -7.95
N GLU A 93 -23.47 0.16 -7.28
CA GLU A 93 -22.81 1.47 -7.30
C GLU A 93 -21.39 1.41 -6.72
N ALA A 94 -21.20 0.67 -5.63
CA ALA A 94 -19.87 0.48 -5.04
C ALA A 94 -18.93 -0.35 -5.94
N VAL A 95 -19.45 -1.36 -6.66
CA VAL A 95 -18.68 -2.11 -7.67
C VAL A 95 -18.32 -1.22 -8.85
N ASP A 96 -19.28 -0.42 -9.35
CA ASP A 96 -19.06 0.50 -10.47
C ASP A 96 -18.02 1.57 -10.09
N ALA A 97 -18.06 2.08 -8.87
CA ALA A 97 -17.06 3.02 -8.34
C ALA A 97 -15.65 2.42 -8.33
N ILE A 98 -15.50 1.15 -7.92
CA ILE A 98 -14.20 0.45 -7.99
C ILE A 98 -13.77 0.30 -9.45
N TRP A 99 -14.68 -0.06 -10.35
CA TRP A 99 -14.34 -0.23 -11.76
C TRP A 99 -13.84 1.07 -12.41
N GLN A 100 -14.45 2.21 -12.09
CA GLN A 100 -13.98 3.52 -12.58
C GLN A 100 -12.55 3.87 -12.09
N GLN A 101 -12.11 3.31 -10.96
CA GLN A 101 -10.76 3.54 -10.42
C GLN A 101 -9.71 2.55 -10.93
N LEU A 102 -10.16 1.43 -11.49
CA LEU A 102 -9.29 0.39 -12.04
C LEU A 102 -9.16 0.44 -13.57
N SER A 103 -9.96 1.29 -14.23
CA SER A 103 -9.97 1.53 -15.69
C SER A 103 -9.00 2.63 -16.08
#